data_AF-A0A1F3T1V6-F1
#
_entry.id   AF-A0A1F3T1V6-F1
#
_cell.length_a   1.000
_cell.length_b   1.000
_cell.length_c   1.000
_cell.angle_alpha   90.00
_cell.angle_beta   90.00
_cell.angle_gamma   90.00
#
_symmetry.space_group_name_H-M   'P 1'
#
loop_
_entity.id
_entity.type
_entity.pdbx_description
1 polymer ?
#
loop_
_entity_poly.entity_id
_entity_poly.type
_entity_poly.pdbx_seq_one_letter_code
_entity_poly.pdbx_strand_id
1 'polypeptide(L)'
;MPKHLVMPLAIFAAIFSACGSSNDCDADLCGLCPADQSGVKICSFVANPPTDESVTLKNYNAATAALSGWSLWDSDALSNGTGQKTLGASDSVEGGQTLTVGGLPFNIGDSDETITLKNSSGAVAHQRSN
;
A
#
# COMPACT_ATOMS: atom_id res chain seq x y z
N MET A 1 -32.53 7.71 -55.98
CA MET A 1 -31.59 6.67 -55.49
C MET A 1 -30.76 7.28 -54.37
N PRO A 2 -31.10 7.06 -53.09
CA PRO A 2 -30.32 7.61 -51.98
C PRO A 2 -29.06 6.76 -51.76
N LYS A 3 -27.89 7.41 -51.78
CA LYS A 3 -26.60 6.80 -51.44
C LYS A 3 -26.50 6.71 -49.92
N HIS A 4 -26.60 5.49 -49.39
CA HIS A 4 -26.30 5.21 -47.98
C HIS A 4 -24.79 5.33 -47.75
N LEU A 5 -24.41 6.35 -46.99
CA LEU A 5 -23.05 6.56 -46.49
C LEU A 5 -22.87 5.64 -45.27
N VAL A 6 -22.10 4.57 -45.42
CA VAL A 6 -21.76 3.65 -44.34
C VAL A 6 -20.62 4.28 -43.54
N MET A 7 -20.91 4.64 -42.28
CA MET A 7 -19.93 5.19 -41.35
C MET A 7 -19.13 4.03 -40.72
N PRO A 8 -17.78 4.00 -40.78
CA PRO A 8 -17.02 2.96 -40.12
C PRO A 8 -16.95 3.24 -38.62
N LEU A 9 -17.60 2.37 -37.84
CA LEU A 9 -17.48 2.32 -36.39
C LEU A 9 -16.09 1.81 -36.03
N ALA A 10 -15.17 2.73 -35.73
CA ALA A 10 -13.85 2.39 -35.20
C ALA A 10 -14.02 1.90 -33.75
N ILE A 11 -13.99 0.58 -33.56
CA ILE A 11 -13.87 -0.05 -32.25
C ILE A 11 -12.43 0.20 -31.77
N PHE A 12 -12.24 1.22 -30.95
CA PHE A 12 -11.04 1.35 -30.13
C PHE A 12 -11.10 0.23 -29.08
N ALA A 13 -10.44 -0.89 -29.37
CA ALA A 13 -10.09 -1.86 -28.35
C ALA A 13 -9.14 -1.17 -27.37
N ALA A 14 -9.69 -0.64 -26.27
CA ALA A 14 -8.89 -0.32 -25.11
C ALA A 14 -8.23 -1.62 -24.66
N ILE A 15 -6.93 -1.76 -24.94
CA ILE A 15 -6.09 -2.78 -24.33
C ILE A 15 -5.99 -2.36 -22.87
N PHE A 16 -7.02 -2.71 -22.10
CA PHE A 16 -6.89 -2.84 -20.66
C PHE A 16 -5.88 -3.96 -20.48
N SER A 17 -4.62 -3.58 -20.29
CA SER A 17 -3.61 -4.48 -19.76
C SER A 17 -4.05 -4.81 -18.35
N ALA A 18 -4.96 -5.79 -18.25
CA ALA A 18 -5.40 -6.36 -17.02
C ALA A 18 -4.14 -6.95 -16.35
N CYS A 19 -3.63 -6.25 -15.36
CA CYS A 19 -3.10 -6.91 -14.18
C CYS A 19 -4.29 -7.69 -13.57
N GLY A 20 -4.63 -8.81 -14.21
CA GLY A 20 -5.53 -9.79 -13.65
C GLY A 20 -4.90 -10.30 -12.36
N SER A 21 -5.74 -10.67 -11.41
CA SER A 21 -5.45 -11.34 -10.15
C SER A 21 -4.55 -12.57 -10.32
N SER A 22 -3.29 -12.34 -10.68
CA SER A 22 -2.23 -13.32 -10.75
C SER A 22 -1.52 -13.23 -9.42
N ASN A 23 -1.47 -14.36 -8.72
CA ASN A 23 -0.76 -14.51 -7.45
C ASN A 23 0.77 -14.46 -7.64
N ASP A 24 1.23 -14.00 -8.81
CA ASP A 24 2.62 -13.99 -9.25
C ASP A 24 3.31 -12.70 -8.81
N CYS A 25 3.04 -12.30 -7.56
CA CYS A 25 3.77 -11.22 -6.96
C CYS A 25 5.13 -11.76 -6.50
N ASP A 26 6.19 -11.33 -7.16
CA ASP A 26 7.56 -11.69 -6.80
C ASP A 26 7.84 -11.35 -5.32
N ALA A 27 8.56 -12.25 -4.63
CA ALA A 27 8.97 -12.06 -3.24
C ALA A 27 9.78 -10.76 -3.04
N ASP A 28 10.51 -10.30 -4.06
CA ASP A 28 11.27 -9.05 -4.01
C ASP A 28 10.39 -7.78 -4.12
N LEU A 29 9.14 -7.95 -4.55
CA LEU A 29 8.18 -6.88 -4.82
C LEU A 29 7.12 -6.75 -3.73
N CYS A 30 7.40 -7.28 -2.55
CA CYS A 30 6.49 -7.26 -1.41
C CYS A 30 5.10 -7.83 -1.72
N GLY A 31 4.96 -8.74 -2.67
CA GLY A 31 3.63 -9.21 -3.02
C GLY A 31 2.78 -8.19 -3.82
N LEU A 32 3.38 -7.15 -4.42
CA LEU A 32 2.68 -6.14 -5.22
C LEU A 32 2.97 -6.31 -6.72
N CYS A 33 1.92 -6.15 -7.52
CA CYS A 33 2.06 -6.13 -8.98
C CYS A 33 2.86 -4.91 -9.44
N PRO A 34 3.69 -5.00 -10.50
CA PRO A 34 4.51 -3.88 -10.98
C PRO A 34 3.75 -2.57 -11.23
N ALA A 35 2.48 -2.64 -11.66
CA ALA A 35 1.65 -1.46 -11.89
C ALA A 35 1.31 -0.68 -10.60
N ASP A 36 1.35 -1.35 -9.44
CA ASP A 36 1.02 -0.79 -8.12
C ASP A 36 2.26 -0.33 -7.34
N GLN A 37 3.46 -0.54 -7.91
CA GLN A 37 4.75 -0.18 -7.33
C GLN A 37 5.07 1.30 -7.55
N SER A 38 4.32 2.15 -6.87
CA SER A 38 4.60 3.59 -6.81
C SER A 38 4.36 4.12 -5.41
N GLY A 39 5.11 5.13 -4.98
CA GLY A 39 5.01 5.67 -3.64
C GLY A 39 5.50 4.74 -2.54
N VAL A 40 5.12 5.07 -1.30
CA VAL A 40 5.43 4.28 -0.11
C VAL A 40 4.27 3.34 0.16
N LYS A 41 4.57 2.04 0.29
CA LYS A 41 3.58 0.96 0.45
C LYS A 41 3.96 0.07 1.62
N ILE A 42 2.96 -0.66 2.12
CA ILE A 42 3.16 -1.68 3.14
C ILE A 42 3.67 -2.95 2.46
N CYS A 43 4.88 -3.37 2.84
CA CYS A 43 5.58 -4.48 2.24
C CYS A 43 5.29 -5.83 2.92
N SER A 44 5.38 -5.84 4.24
CA SER A 44 5.21 -7.04 5.05
C SER A 44 4.93 -6.66 6.50
N PHE A 45 4.56 -7.65 7.30
CA PHE A 45 4.34 -7.52 8.72
C PHE A 45 5.06 -8.62 9.48
N VAL A 46 5.41 -8.33 10.73
CA VAL A 46 5.67 -9.34 11.75
C VAL A 46 4.51 -9.23 12.73
N ALA A 47 3.73 -10.30 12.84
CA ALA A 47 2.54 -10.36 13.71
C ALA A 47 2.77 -11.17 14.99
N ASN A 48 3.87 -11.92 15.07
CA ASN A 48 4.19 -12.78 16.20
C ASN A 48 5.70 -12.83 16.47
N PRO A 49 6.13 -12.79 17.74
CA PRO A 49 5.31 -12.56 18.95
C PRO A 49 4.80 -11.10 19.06
N PRO A 50 3.76 -10.82 19.87
CA PRO A 50 3.21 -9.46 20.03
C PRO A 50 4.23 -8.39 20.43
N THR A 51 5.29 -8.77 21.15
CA THR A 51 6.35 -7.84 21.56
C THR A 51 7.23 -7.36 20.41
N ASP A 52 7.24 -8.09 19.30
CA ASP A 52 8.13 -7.89 18.16
C ASP A 52 7.35 -7.44 16.91
N GLU A 53 6.08 -7.08 17.10
CA GLU A 53 5.21 -6.67 16.00
C GLU A 53 5.76 -5.44 15.28
N SER A 54 5.74 -5.53 13.95
CA SER A 54 6.27 -4.48 13.10
C SER A 54 5.68 -4.49 11.70
N VAL A 55 5.72 -3.33 11.07
CA VAL A 55 5.33 -3.11 9.67
C VAL A 55 6.56 -2.71 8.88
N THR A 56 6.86 -3.42 7.79
CA THR A 56 7.88 -2.99 6.83
C THR A 56 7.22 -2.15 5.74
N LEU A 57 7.72 -0.94 5.55
CA LEU A 57 7.36 -0.04 4.46
C LEU A 57 8.41 -0.14 3.35
N LYS A 58 7.99 -0.07 2.08
CA LYS A 58 8.90 0.05 0.92
C LYS A 58 8.55 1.29 0.12
N ASN A 59 9.57 2.04 -0.29
CA ASN A 59 9.39 3.16 -1.20
C ASN A 59 9.79 2.76 -2.61
N TYR A 60 8.79 2.69 -3.49
CA TYR A 60 8.97 2.33 -4.89
C TYR A 60 9.35 3.52 -5.78
N ASN A 61 9.42 4.74 -5.22
CA ASN A 61 9.93 5.88 -5.96
C ASN A 61 11.46 5.90 -5.95
N ALA A 62 12.07 6.63 -6.91
CA ALA A 62 13.51 6.86 -6.93
C ALA A 62 13.97 7.88 -5.87
N ALA A 63 13.09 8.78 -5.44
CA ALA A 63 13.40 9.82 -4.47
C ALA A 63 13.08 9.37 -3.03
N THR A 64 13.86 9.88 -2.08
CA THR A 64 13.59 9.71 -0.64
C THR A 64 12.22 10.26 -0.28
N ALA A 65 11.45 9.47 0.47
CA ALA A 65 10.17 9.88 1.02
C ALA A 65 10.34 10.27 2.49
N ALA A 66 9.99 11.52 2.84
CA ALA A 66 9.84 11.93 4.21
C ALA A 66 8.49 11.43 4.75
N LEU A 67 8.52 10.76 5.90
CA LEU A 67 7.35 10.12 6.51
C LEU A 67 6.80 10.90 7.71
N SER A 68 7.36 12.08 7.99
CA SER A 68 6.84 12.97 9.03
C SER A 68 5.34 13.23 8.85
N GLY A 69 4.56 12.93 9.89
CA GLY A 69 3.11 13.09 9.90
C GLY A 69 2.33 11.97 9.19
N TRP A 70 3.00 10.98 8.59
CA TRP A 70 2.34 9.76 8.12
C TRP A 70 1.92 8.90 9.30
N SER A 71 1.00 7.97 9.06
CA SER A 71 0.53 7.08 10.12
C SER A 71 0.12 5.70 9.62
N LEU A 72 0.31 4.71 10.49
CA LEU A 72 -0.23 3.36 10.37
C LEU A 72 -1.49 3.26 11.21
N TRP A 73 -2.54 2.71 10.63
CA TRP A 73 -3.85 2.57 11.25
C TRP A 73 -4.26 1.12 11.19
N ASP A 74 -4.61 0.53 12.32
CA ASP A 74 -5.48 -0.63 12.34
C ASP A 74 -6.91 -0.15 12.54
N SER A 75 -7.76 -0.40 11.54
CA SER A 75 -9.15 0.03 11.53
C SER A 75 -9.99 -0.60 12.64
N ASP A 76 -9.63 -1.80 13.08
CA ASP A 76 -10.42 -2.56 14.06
C ASP A 76 -10.15 -2.05 15.49
N ALA A 77 -8.90 -1.68 15.80
CA ALA A 77 -8.50 -1.07 17.07
C ALA A 77 -8.75 0.45 17.16
N LEU A 78 -9.15 1.13 16.06
CA LEU A 78 -9.48 2.58 16.12
C LEU A 78 -10.63 2.87 17.09
N SER A 79 -11.57 1.93 17.24
CA SER A 79 -12.70 2.05 18.16
C SER A 79 -12.26 2.26 19.63
N ASN A 80 -11.05 1.81 19.98
CA ASN A 80 -10.46 1.90 21.32
C ASN A 80 -9.44 3.03 21.47
N GLY A 81 -9.23 3.86 20.44
CA GLY A 81 -8.29 4.99 20.46
C GLY A 81 -6.81 4.60 20.42
N THR A 82 -6.49 3.32 20.25
CA THR A 82 -5.12 2.78 20.18
C THR A 82 -4.72 2.30 18.78
N GLY A 83 -5.65 2.25 17.82
CA GLY A 83 -5.41 1.79 16.44
C GLY A 83 -4.57 2.72 15.55
N GLN A 84 -3.79 3.65 16.09
CA GLN A 84 -2.98 4.58 15.28
C GLN A 84 -1.55 4.74 15.81
N LYS A 85 -0.58 4.55 14.91
CA LYS A 85 0.83 4.92 15.08
C LYS A 85 1.20 6.05 14.12
N THR A 86 1.54 7.23 14.65
CA THR A 86 2.12 8.31 13.85
C THR A 86 3.63 8.13 13.72
N LEU A 87 4.16 8.30 12.51
CA LEU A 87 5.59 8.22 12.21
C LEU A 87 6.30 9.53 12.61
N GLY A 88 7.53 9.40 13.10
CA GLY A 88 8.32 10.48 13.65
C GLY A 88 8.82 11.47 12.60
N ALA A 89 9.21 12.66 13.06
CA ALA A 89 9.70 13.72 12.18
C ALA A 89 11.00 13.37 11.44
N SER A 90 11.80 12.45 11.97
CA SER A 90 13.03 11.93 11.36
C SER A 90 12.80 10.72 10.47
N ASP A 91 11.59 10.16 10.45
CA ASP A 91 11.33 8.94 9.68
C ASP A 91 11.33 9.28 8.20
N SER A 92 12.18 8.58 7.46
CA SER A 92 12.28 8.68 6.01
C SER A 92 12.70 7.33 5.45
N VAL A 93 12.42 7.13 4.17
CA VAL A 93 12.88 5.94 3.47
C VAL A 93 13.42 6.35 2.10
N GLU A 94 14.65 5.98 1.83
CA GLU A 94 15.31 6.26 0.55
C GLU A 94 14.58 5.56 -0.60
N GLY A 95 14.82 6.02 -1.83
CA GLY A 95 14.22 5.39 -3.01
C GLY A 95 14.65 3.94 -3.17
N GLY A 96 13.68 3.05 -3.39
CA GLY A 96 13.88 1.60 -3.49
C GLY A 96 14.15 0.89 -2.15
N GLN A 97 14.30 1.62 -1.05
CA GLN A 97 14.65 1.06 0.25
C GLN A 97 13.41 0.74 1.10
N THR A 98 13.65 0.04 2.21
CA THR A 98 12.63 -0.31 3.20
C THR A 98 12.89 0.33 4.56
N LEU A 99 11.81 0.56 5.31
CA LEU A 99 11.83 0.99 6.70
C LEU A 99 10.96 0.06 7.55
N THR A 100 11.50 -0.47 8.63
CA THR A 100 10.71 -1.26 9.60
C THR A 100 10.23 -0.37 10.74
N VAL A 101 8.93 -0.36 10.96
CA VAL A 101 8.25 0.40 12.01
C VAL A 101 7.74 -0.56 13.07
N GLY A 102 8.30 -0.49 14.28
CA GLY A 102 7.86 -1.27 15.45
C GLY A 102 7.24 -0.40 16.55
N GLY A 103 7.01 -1.01 17.72
CA GLY A 103 6.41 -0.32 18.87
C GLY A 103 5.01 0.20 18.52
N LEU A 104 4.21 -0.68 17.95
CA LEU A 104 2.84 -0.41 17.53
C LEU A 104 1.93 -0.38 18.76
N PRO A 105 0.95 0.55 18.83
CA PRO A 105 -0.01 0.63 19.93
C PRO A 105 -1.20 -0.32 19.75
N PHE A 106 -1.17 -1.16 18.73
CA PHE A 106 -2.18 -2.16 18.35
C PHE A 106 -1.47 -3.46 17.98
N ASN A 107 -2.18 -4.58 18.06
CA ASN A 107 -1.66 -5.87 17.63
C ASN A 107 -1.82 -6.02 16.11
N ILE A 108 -1.04 -6.89 15.46
CA ILE A 108 -1.26 -7.30 14.05
C ILE A 108 -1.72 -8.78 13.98
N GLY A 109 -1.57 -9.51 15.10
CA GLY A 109 -1.80 -10.95 15.20
C GLY A 109 -3.26 -11.41 15.21
N ASP A 110 -4.24 -10.52 15.11
CA ASP A 110 -5.64 -10.91 15.06
C ASP A 110 -6.03 -11.34 13.63
N SER A 111 -7.01 -12.25 13.51
CA SER A 111 -7.47 -12.72 12.19
C SER A 111 -8.21 -11.60 11.45
N ASP A 112 -7.97 -11.48 10.14
CA ASP A 112 -8.59 -10.48 9.23
C ASP A 112 -8.15 -9.02 9.45
N GLU A 113 -7.04 -8.81 10.18
CA GLU A 113 -6.52 -7.48 10.49
C GLU A 113 -6.01 -6.75 9.25
N THR A 114 -6.46 -5.51 9.06
CA THR A 114 -6.10 -4.67 7.91
C THR A 114 -5.38 -3.40 8.34
N ILE A 115 -4.08 -3.34 8.02
CA ILE A 115 -3.27 -2.17 8.30
C ILE A 115 -3.34 -1.19 7.13
N THR A 116 -3.64 0.07 7.46
CA THR A 116 -3.78 1.19 6.55
C THR A 116 -2.64 2.18 6.75
N LEU A 117 -1.89 2.47 5.69
CA LEU A 117 -0.90 3.53 5.66
C LEU A 117 -1.54 4.82 5.14
N LYS A 118 -1.53 5.88 5.95
CA LYS A 118 -1.97 7.22 5.55
C LYS A 118 -0.78 8.16 5.45
N ASN A 119 -0.78 9.00 4.43
CA ASN A 119 0.22 10.05 4.27
C ASN A 119 -0.04 11.25 5.20
N SER A 120 0.84 12.25 5.17
CA SER A 120 0.75 13.45 6.01
C SER A 120 -0.50 14.31 5.77
N SER A 121 -1.18 14.17 4.62
CA SER A 121 -2.47 14.82 4.37
C SER A 121 -3.67 14.00 4.85
N GLY A 122 -3.44 12.83 5.45
CA GLY A 122 -4.48 11.89 5.87
C GLY A 122 -5.05 11.02 4.75
N ALA A 123 -4.52 11.11 3.52
CA ALA A 123 -4.96 10.27 2.42
C ALA A 123 -4.37 8.86 2.53
N VAL A 124 -5.17 7.86 2.15
CA VAL A 124 -4.72 6.46 2.14
C VAL A 124 -3.67 6.27 1.04
N ALA A 125 -2.45 5.93 1.44
CA ALA A 125 -1.35 5.59 0.55
C ALA A 125 -1.36 4.10 0.19
N HIS A 126 -1.72 3.24 1.15
CA HIS A 126 -1.83 1.79 0.96
C HIS A 126 -2.67 1.12 2.06
N GLN A 127 -3.21 -0.06 1.77
CA GLN A 127 -3.80 -0.96 2.75
C GLN A 127 -3.30 -2.38 2.49
N ARG A 128 -3.10 -3.16 3.54
CA ARG A 128 -2.71 -4.56 3.43
C ARG A 128 -3.25 -5.34 4.62
N SER A 129 -3.84 -6.50 4.34
CA SER A 129 -4.30 -7.44 5.37
C SER A 129 -3.21 -8.46 5.69
N ASN A 130 -3.17 -8.93 6.93
CA ASN A 130 -2.34 -10.06 7.39
C ASN A 130 -2.82 -11.37 6.76
#